data_AF-A0A9L0RXF7-F1
#
_entry.id   AF-A0A9L0RXF7-F1
#
_cell.length_a   1.000
_cell.length_b   1.000
_cell.length_c   1.000
_cell.angle_alpha   90.00
_cell.angle_beta   90.00
_cell.angle_gamma   90.00
#
_symmetry.space_group_name_H-M   'P 1'
#
loop_
_entity.id
_entity.type
_entity.pdbx_description
1 polymer ?
#
loop_
_entity_poly.entity_id
_entity_poly.type
_entity_poly.pdbx_seq_one_letter_code
_entity_poly.pdbx_strand_id
1 'polypeptide(L)'
;MRRHKSTTSSNMKKYIKSPEQKESNKYTENNPKENEIYNLNDDDFKTAIIKILNELRESSDRQLNEFRSYVTKEFDTIKKNQTEILEMKNTIEEIKKNLDALNSRADNMEERISNLEDGNIELLQAEEEREARLKRNEETLRELSDTIRRCNVRIIGIPEGEEKEIGAESLFKEIMAENFPNLVREMDLQVTEANRSPNFYQCKKTNSTPYSSEASKSQRQGENTKDSQAKETNLQRNPHQAISRFLSRNFTG
;
A
#
# COMPACT_ATOMS: atom_id res chain seq x y z
N MET A 1 15.51 8.20 -21.16
CA MET A 1 16.83 7.93 -21.78
C MET A 1 17.97 8.27 -20.81
N ARG A 2 18.46 7.29 -20.05
CA ARG A 2 19.56 7.48 -19.08
C ARG A 2 20.88 7.09 -19.77
N ARG A 3 21.72 8.06 -20.14
CA ARG A 3 23.03 7.81 -20.74
C ARG A 3 23.99 7.26 -19.67
N HIS A 4 24.31 5.98 -19.76
CA HIS A 4 25.43 5.40 -19.02
C HIS A 4 26.74 5.88 -19.65
N LYS A 5 27.56 6.59 -18.86
CA LYS A 5 28.95 6.88 -19.20
C LYS A 5 29.75 5.59 -19.02
N SER A 6 30.27 5.05 -20.11
CA SER A 6 31.22 3.92 -20.10
C SER A 6 32.57 4.41 -19.59
N THR A 7 32.95 4.02 -18.38
CA THR A 7 34.29 4.21 -17.86
C THR A 7 35.19 3.09 -18.36
N THR A 8 35.98 3.35 -19.40
CA THR A 8 37.00 2.43 -19.90
C THR A 8 38.13 2.34 -18.87
N SER A 9 38.14 1.27 -18.08
CA SER A 9 39.27 0.94 -17.20
C SER A 9 40.40 0.34 -18.03
N SER A 10 41.26 1.21 -18.56
CA SER A 10 42.52 0.81 -19.17
C SER A 10 43.52 0.46 -18.06
N ASN A 11 43.52 -0.79 -17.58
CA ASN A 11 44.57 -1.30 -16.70
C ASN A 11 44.88 -2.78 -16.99
N MET A 12 45.41 -3.08 -18.17
CA MET A 12 46.15 -4.32 -18.44
C MET A 12 47.53 -3.97 -19.01
N LYS A 13 48.41 -3.44 -18.15
CA LYS A 13 49.86 -3.44 -18.38
C LYS A 13 50.59 -3.67 -17.07
N LYS A 14 50.35 -4.81 -16.44
CA LYS A 14 51.26 -5.36 -15.43
C LYS A 14 51.31 -6.87 -15.66
N TYR A 15 52.45 -7.47 -15.36
CA TYR A 15 52.79 -8.89 -15.53
C TYR A 15 53.36 -9.30 -16.89
N ILE A 16 54.47 -8.67 -17.28
CA ILE A 16 55.61 -9.43 -17.80
C ILE A 16 56.80 -8.98 -16.95
N LYS A 17 57.07 -9.72 -15.88
CA LYS A 17 58.31 -9.54 -15.12
C LYS A 17 59.35 -10.37 -15.87
N SER A 18 60.10 -9.74 -16.77
CA SER A 18 61.25 -10.39 -17.40
C SER A 18 62.16 -10.93 -16.29
N PRO A 19 62.69 -12.16 -16.40
CA PRO A 19 63.63 -12.65 -15.41
C PRO A 19 64.83 -11.70 -15.42
N GLU A 20 65.19 -11.18 -14.25
CA GLU A 20 66.46 -10.49 -14.05
C GLU A 20 67.56 -11.43 -14.55
N GLN A 21 68.17 -11.09 -15.67
CA GLN A 21 69.41 -11.71 -16.10
C GLN A 21 70.47 -11.32 -15.06
N LYS A 22 70.64 -12.16 -14.04
CA LYS A 22 71.90 -12.20 -13.32
C LYS A 22 72.89 -12.79 -14.31
N GLU A 23 73.57 -11.93 -15.06
CA GLU A 23 74.87 -12.22 -15.66
C GLU A 23 75.84 -12.53 -14.52
N SER A 24 75.76 -13.73 -13.97
CA SER A 24 76.87 -14.30 -13.22
C SER A 24 77.70 -15.11 -14.21
N ASN A 25 78.48 -14.40 -15.03
CA ASN A 25 79.70 -14.95 -15.60
C ASN A 25 80.69 -15.17 -14.44
N LYS A 26 80.43 -16.19 -13.62
CA LYS A 26 81.47 -16.77 -12.77
C LYS A 26 82.17 -17.82 -13.59
N TYR A 27 83.11 -17.38 -14.41
CA TYR A 27 84.17 -18.26 -14.89
C TYR A 27 84.92 -18.74 -13.64
N THR A 28 84.78 -20.02 -13.29
CA THR A 28 85.65 -20.64 -12.30
C THR A 28 87.06 -20.67 -12.87
N GLU A 29 87.93 -19.87 -12.26
CA GLU A 29 89.35 -19.68 -12.57
C GLU A 29 90.20 -20.91 -12.17
N ASN A 30 89.74 -22.11 -12.53
CA ASN A 30 90.43 -23.38 -12.27
C ASN A 30 90.98 -24.03 -13.56
N ASN A 31 90.88 -23.35 -14.70
CA ASN A 31 91.59 -23.77 -15.91
C ASN A 31 93.10 -23.59 -15.70
N PRO A 32 93.94 -24.55 -16.13
CA PRO A 32 95.38 -24.32 -16.17
C PRO A 32 95.64 -23.04 -16.99
N LYS A 33 96.45 -22.13 -16.45
CA LYS A 33 96.84 -20.90 -17.16
C LYS A 33 97.45 -21.30 -18.51
N GLU A 34 97.15 -20.59 -19.59
CA GLU A 34 97.61 -20.91 -20.96
C GLU A 34 99.10 -21.28 -21.05
N ASN A 35 99.93 -20.77 -20.14
CA ASN A 35 101.37 -21.02 -20.07
C ASN A 35 101.80 -22.40 -19.52
N GLU A 36 100.92 -23.19 -18.90
CA GLU A 36 101.27 -24.51 -18.32
C GLU A 36 100.96 -25.68 -19.25
N ILE A 37 100.15 -25.46 -20.29
CA ILE A 37 99.67 -26.51 -21.21
C ILE A 37 100.76 -26.95 -22.20
N TYR A 38 101.66 -26.04 -22.59
CA TYR A 38 102.70 -26.28 -23.61
C TYR A 38 103.88 -27.14 -23.15
N ASN A 39 103.97 -27.47 -21.85
CA ASN A 39 105.07 -28.25 -21.26
C ASN A 39 104.64 -29.65 -20.77
N LEU A 40 103.39 -30.07 -21.00
CA LEU A 40 102.86 -31.36 -20.58
C LEU A 40 103.29 -32.50 -21.53
N ASN A 41 103.44 -33.72 -21.00
CA ASN A 41 103.57 -34.91 -21.83
C ASN A 41 102.21 -35.23 -22.51
N ASP A 42 102.22 -35.94 -23.64
CA ASP A 42 101.02 -36.27 -24.43
C ASP A 42 99.85 -36.83 -23.61
N ASP A 43 100.11 -37.71 -22.64
CA ASP A 43 99.06 -38.34 -21.83
C ASP A 43 98.50 -37.39 -20.77
N ASP A 44 99.33 -36.51 -20.22
CA ASP A 44 98.90 -35.45 -19.30
C ASP A 44 98.10 -34.38 -20.06
N PHE A 45 98.51 -34.04 -21.28
CA PHE A 45 97.78 -33.13 -22.16
C PHE A 45 96.40 -33.69 -22.54
N LYS A 46 96.31 -34.96 -22.97
CA LYS A 46 95.02 -35.62 -23.26
C LYS A 46 94.12 -35.62 -22.02
N THR A 47 94.67 -35.88 -20.84
CA THR A 47 93.92 -35.88 -19.57
C THR A 47 93.36 -34.50 -19.25
N ALA A 48 94.16 -33.44 -19.43
CA ALA A 48 93.73 -32.05 -19.21
C ALA A 48 92.59 -31.65 -20.16
N ILE A 49 92.68 -32.01 -21.45
CA ILE A 49 91.62 -31.75 -22.44
C ILE A 49 90.31 -32.46 -22.06
N ILE A 50 90.39 -33.74 -21.66
CA ILE A 50 89.21 -34.51 -21.23
C ILE A 50 88.53 -33.85 -20.01
N LYS A 51 89.32 -33.35 -19.06
CA LYS A 51 88.80 -32.65 -17.88
C LYS A 51 88.02 -31.38 -18.27
N ILE A 52 88.60 -30.54 -19.13
CA ILE A 52 87.95 -29.30 -19.62
C ILE A 52 86.65 -29.62 -20.36
N LEU A 53 86.65 -30.64 -21.22
CA LEU A 53 85.45 -31.06 -21.96
C LEU A 53 84.34 -31.59 -21.05
N ASN A 54 84.70 -32.37 -20.02
CA ASN A 54 83.74 -32.86 -19.03
C ASN A 54 83.16 -31.71 -18.19
N GLU A 55 83.98 -30.76 -17.74
CA GLU A 55 83.51 -29.57 -17.01
C GLU A 55 82.56 -28.71 -17.85
N LEU A 56 82.89 -28.48 -19.13
CA LEU A 56 82.00 -27.80 -20.09
C LEU A 56 80.67 -28.54 -20.23
N ARG A 57 80.70 -29.86 -20.45
CA ARG A 57 79.50 -30.70 -20.55
C ARG A 57 78.62 -30.59 -19.30
N GLU A 58 79.20 -30.78 -18.12
CA GLU A 58 78.47 -30.71 -16.86
C GLU A 58 77.86 -29.34 -16.61
N SER A 59 78.57 -28.25 -16.95
CA SER A 59 78.04 -26.90 -16.82
C SER A 59 76.83 -26.67 -17.75
N SER A 60 76.90 -27.16 -18.98
CA SER A 60 75.84 -27.05 -19.98
C SER A 60 74.62 -27.86 -19.55
N ASP A 61 74.83 -29.09 -19.07
CA ASP A 61 73.76 -29.95 -18.57
C ASP A 61 73.04 -29.34 -17.35
N ARG A 62 73.77 -28.68 -16.44
CA ARG A 62 73.16 -27.95 -15.31
C ARG A 62 72.27 -26.81 -15.81
N GLN A 63 72.77 -25.98 -16.72
CA GLN A 63 71.99 -24.87 -17.30
C GLN A 63 70.74 -25.37 -18.04
N LEU A 64 70.87 -26.43 -18.83
CA LEU A 64 69.75 -27.04 -19.56
C LEU A 64 68.70 -27.61 -18.60
N ASN A 65 69.12 -28.27 -17.51
CA ASN A 65 68.19 -28.80 -16.52
C ASN A 65 67.47 -27.70 -15.73
N GLU A 66 68.17 -26.62 -15.37
CA GLU A 66 67.56 -25.44 -14.73
C GLU A 66 66.53 -24.79 -15.66
N PHE A 67 66.88 -24.59 -16.93
CA PHE A 67 65.96 -24.07 -17.93
C PHE A 67 64.74 -24.97 -18.12
N ARG A 68 64.95 -26.28 -18.25
CA ARG A 68 63.86 -27.28 -18.37
C ARG A 68 62.93 -27.22 -17.15
N SER A 69 63.50 -27.13 -15.95
CA SER A 69 62.75 -27.03 -14.69
C SER A 69 61.89 -25.76 -14.66
N TYR A 70 62.45 -24.62 -15.06
CA TYR A 70 61.72 -23.35 -15.17
C TYR A 70 60.58 -23.45 -16.18
N VAL A 71 60.85 -23.88 -17.41
CA VAL A 71 59.84 -24.00 -18.47
C VAL A 71 58.72 -24.95 -18.08
N THR A 72 59.03 -26.06 -17.40
CA THR A 72 58.01 -27.02 -16.93
C THR A 72 57.06 -26.37 -15.93
N LYS A 73 57.58 -25.62 -14.96
CA LYS A 73 56.75 -24.91 -13.96
C LYS A 73 55.87 -23.84 -14.60
N GLU A 74 56.40 -23.08 -15.55
CA GLU A 74 55.64 -22.10 -16.31
C GLU A 74 54.54 -22.77 -17.13
N PHE A 75 54.84 -23.91 -17.77
CA PHE A 75 53.86 -24.67 -18.54
C PHE A 75 52.71 -25.20 -17.67
N ASP A 76 53.02 -25.77 -16.50
CA ASP A 76 52.01 -26.25 -15.56
C ASP A 76 51.11 -25.10 -15.06
N THR A 77 51.71 -23.93 -14.81
CA THR A 77 50.97 -22.72 -14.41
C THR A 77 50.03 -22.24 -15.52
N ILE A 78 50.51 -22.20 -16.77
CA ILE A 78 49.69 -21.84 -17.93
C ILE A 78 48.53 -22.81 -18.11
N LYS A 79 48.79 -24.11 -17.97
CA LYS A 79 47.75 -25.15 -18.11
C LYS A 79 46.66 -25.00 -17.05
N LYS A 80 47.04 -24.72 -15.80
CA LYS A 80 46.09 -24.44 -14.72
C LYS A 80 45.26 -23.18 -15.00
N ASN A 81 45.88 -22.10 -15.45
CA ASN A 81 45.17 -20.87 -15.80
C ASN A 81 44.20 -21.09 -16.97
N GLN A 82 44.56 -21.92 -17.95
CA GLN A 82 43.66 -22.28 -19.06
C GLN A 82 42.41 -23.00 -18.59
N THR A 83 42.53 -23.93 -17.63
CA THR A 83 41.37 -24.63 -17.05
C THR A 83 40.47 -23.68 -16.26
N GLU A 84 41.05 -22.80 -15.43
CA GLU A 84 40.28 -21.82 -14.65
C GLU A 84 39.52 -20.84 -15.56
N ILE A 85 40.15 -20.36 -16.65
CA ILE A 85 39.50 -19.50 -17.64
C ILE A 85 38.31 -20.20 -18.31
N LEU A 86 38.42 -21.51 -18.59
CA LEU A 86 37.33 -22.27 -19.19
C LEU A 86 36.12 -22.39 -18.24
N GLU A 87 36.35 -22.67 -16.97
CA GLU A 87 35.30 -22.71 -15.94
C GLU A 87 34.64 -21.34 -15.75
N MET A 88 35.45 -20.27 -15.72
CA MET A 88 34.94 -18.89 -15.69
C MET A 88 34.07 -18.57 -16.91
N LYS A 89 34.44 -19.04 -18.10
CA LYS A 89 33.64 -18.83 -19.32
C LYS A 89 32.26 -19.51 -19.21
N ASN A 90 32.21 -20.73 -18.69
CA ASN A 90 30.96 -21.47 -18.53
C ASN A 90 30.04 -20.79 -17.51
N THR A 91 30.58 -20.37 -16.36
CA THR A 91 29.81 -19.66 -15.34
C THR A 91 29.27 -18.31 -15.85
N ILE A 92 30.03 -17.57 -16.66
CA ILE A 92 29.55 -16.35 -17.31
C ILE A 92 28.39 -16.64 -18.26
N GLU A 93 28.40 -17.76 -18.98
CA GLU A 93 27.31 -18.14 -19.87
C GLU A 93 26.02 -18.45 -19.10
N GLU A 94 26.11 -19.15 -17.98
CA GLU A 94 24.97 -19.41 -17.09
C GLU A 94 24.40 -18.10 -16.51
N ILE A 95 25.27 -17.18 -16.07
CA ILE A 95 24.86 -15.86 -15.58
C ILE A 95 24.08 -15.09 -16.65
N LYS A 96 24.53 -15.13 -17.91
CA LYS A 96 23.82 -14.48 -19.02
C LYS A 96 22.42 -15.06 -19.23
N LYS A 97 22.28 -16.39 -19.25
CA LYS A 97 20.98 -17.06 -19.39
C LYS A 97 20.02 -16.68 -18.26
N ASN A 98 20.52 -16.65 -17.03
CA ASN A 98 19.73 -16.23 -15.87
C ASN A 98 19.32 -14.74 -15.96
N LEU A 99 20.20 -13.87 -16.44
CA LEU A 99 19.91 -12.45 -16.63
C LEU A 99 18.84 -12.23 -17.71
N ASP A 100 18.90 -12.97 -18.81
CA ASP A 100 17.87 -12.93 -19.85
C ASP A 100 16.51 -13.39 -19.31
N ALA A 101 16.48 -14.47 -18.54
CA ALA A 101 15.26 -14.96 -17.89
C ALA A 101 14.69 -13.95 -16.87
N LEU A 102 15.56 -13.26 -16.10
CA LEU A 102 15.15 -12.21 -15.18
C LEU A 102 14.57 -10.99 -15.91
N ASN A 103 15.15 -10.61 -17.05
CA ASN A 103 14.62 -9.51 -17.86
C ASN A 103 13.22 -9.83 -18.38
N SER A 104 13.00 -11.02 -18.96
CA SER A 104 11.65 -11.41 -19.41
C SER A 104 10.62 -11.42 -18.28
N ARG A 105 11.04 -11.81 -17.06
CA ARG A 105 10.17 -11.74 -15.89
C ARG A 105 9.88 -10.30 -15.46
N ALA A 106 10.86 -9.41 -15.56
CA ALA A 106 10.68 -7.99 -15.25
C ALA A 106 9.68 -7.35 -16.23
N ASP A 107 9.82 -7.60 -17.53
CA ASP A 107 8.91 -7.10 -18.56
C ASP A 107 7.46 -7.55 -18.30
N ASN A 108 7.26 -8.83 -17.92
CA ASN A 108 5.93 -9.32 -17.56
C ASN A 108 5.36 -8.67 -16.30
N MET A 109 6.20 -8.38 -15.30
CA MET A 109 5.75 -7.68 -14.10
C MET A 109 5.39 -6.22 -14.40
N GLU A 110 6.12 -5.57 -15.30
CA GLU A 110 5.82 -4.21 -15.75
C GLU A 110 4.43 -4.15 -16.41
N GLU A 111 4.14 -5.06 -17.34
CA GLU A 111 2.81 -5.16 -17.97
C GLU A 111 1.69 -5.41 -16.94
N ARG A 112 1.92 -6.31 -15.97
CA ARG A 112 0.95 -6.57 -14.90
C ARG A 112 0.71 -5.35 -14.01
N ILE A 113 1.75 -4.56 -13.75
CA ILE A 113 1.60 -3.32 -12.97
C ILE A 113 0.77 -2.31 -13.76
N SER A 114 1.05 -2.12 -15.06
CA SER A 114 0.26 -1.22 -15.91
C SER A 114 -1.23 -1.62 -15.95
N ASN A 115 -1.53 -2.91 -16.11
CA ASN A 115 -2.92 -3.39 -16.09
C ASN A 115 -3.63 -3.12 -14.75
N LEU A 116 -2.89 -3.22 -13.64
CA LEU A 116 -3.44 -2.90 -12.31
C LEU A 116 -3.62 -1.40 -12.10
N GLU A 117 -2.72 -0.57 -12.62
CA GLU A 117 -2.85 0.89 -12.58
C GLU A 117 -4.10 1.34 -13.32
N ASP A 118 -4.32 0.82 -14.53
CA ASP A 118 -5.51 1.10 -15.33
C ASP A 118 -6.80 0.64 -14.60
N GLY A 119 -6.82 -0.58 -14.08
CA GLY A 119 -7.97 -1.09 -13.32
C GLY A 119 -8.24 -0.32 -12.03
N ASN A 120 -7.21 0.25 -11.39
CA ASN A 120 -7.39 1.06 -10.20
C ASN A 120 -8.00 2.43 -10.51
N ILE A 121 -7.72 2.99 -11.69
CA ILE A 121 -8.36 4.23 -12.17
C ILE A 121 -9.86 3.99 -12.38
N GLU A 122 -10.24 2.89 -13.04
CA GLU A 122 -11.65 2.53 -13.22
C GLU A 122 -12.38 2.31 -11.88
N LEU A 123 -11.72 1.65 -10.92
CA LEU A 123 -12.27 1.42 -9.59
C LEU A 123 -12.55 2.73 -8.84
N LEU A 124 -11.61 3.68 -8.88
CA LEU A 124 -11.78 4.99 -8.24
C LEU A 124 -12.98 5.75 -8.85
N GLN A 125 -13.11 5.75 -10.17
CA GLN A 125 -14.26 6.38 -10.84
C GLN A 125 -15.59 5.72 -10.43
N ALA A 126 -15.62 4.40 -10.35
CA ALA A 126 -16.80 3.65 -9.93
C ALA A 126 -17.16 3.92 -8.45
N GLU A 127 -16.17 4.12 -7.59
CA GLU A 127 -16.37 4.49 -6.19
C GLU A 127 -16.95 5.91 -6.05
N GLU A 128 -16.41 6.89 -6.79
CA GLU A 128 -16.93 8.25 -6.83
C GLU A 128 -18.40 8.28 -7.31
N GLU A 129 -18.74 7.52 -8.35
CA GLU A 129 -20.12 7.42 -8.83
C GLU A 129 -21.05 6.79 -7.78
N ARG A 130 -20.59 5.75 -7.09
CA ARG A 130 -21.33 5.09 -6.02
C ARG A 130 -21.58 6.03 -4.85
N GLU A 131 -20.56 6.79 -4.45
CA GLU A 131 -20.67 7.78 -3.38
C GLU A 131 -21.67 8.88 -3.76
N ALA A 132 -21.57 9.42 -4.98
CA ALA A 132 -22.52 10.40 -5.48
C ALA A 132 -23.97 9.87 -5.48
N ARG A 133 -24.17 8.59 -5.82
CA ARG A 133 -25.49 7.95 -5.75
C ARG A 133 -25.99 7.80 -4.31
N LEU A 134 -25.13 7.41 -3.38
CA LEU A 134 -25.48 7.30 -1.96
C LEU A 134 -25.89 8.65 -1.37
N LYS A 135 -25.16 9.72 -1.72
CA LYS A 135 -25.48 11.08 -1.28
C LYS A 135 -26.87 11.53 -1.75
N ARG A 136 -27.19 11.33 -3.04
CA ARG A 136 -28.54 11.63 -3.57
C ARG A 136 -29.63 10.82 -2.87
N ASN A 137 -29.35 9.54 -2.60
CA ASN A 137 -30.31 8.68 -1.89
C ASN A 137 -30.54 9.17 -0.46
N GLU A 138 -29.49 9.62 0.25
CA GLU A 138 -29.62 10.19 1.58
C GLU A 138 -30.48 11.47 1.57
N GLU A 139 -30.23 12.37 0.63
CA GLU A 139 -31.02 13.59 0.43
C GLU A 139 -32.50 13.25 0.16
N THR A 140 -32.76 12.30 -0.73
CA THR A 140 -34.12 11.82 -1.05
C THR A 140 -34.81 11.23 0.18
N LEU A 141 -34.10 10.43 0.98
CA LEU A 141 -34.65 9.85 2.21
C LEU A 141 -34.96 10.92 3.26
N ARG A 142 -34.13 11.96 3.34
CA ARG A 142 -34.36 13.11 4.23
C ARG A 142 -35.62 13.87 3.82
N GLU A 143 -35.79 14.17 2.54
CA GLU A 143 -36.99 14.82 2.00
C GLU A 143 -38.26 14.00 2.26
N LEU A 144 -38.20 12.68 2.06
CA LEU A 144 -39.32 11.78 2.35
C LEU A 144 -39.65 11.76 3.85
N SER A 145 -38.65 11.64 4.71
CA SER A 145 -38.81 11.68 6.16
C SER A 145 -39.41 13.00 6.64
N ASP A 146 -38.94 14.13 6.09
CA ASP A 146 -39.49 15.45 6.39
C ASP A 146 -40.92 15.58 5.88
N THR A 147 -41.25 15.02 4.71
CA THR A 147 -42.61 14.99 4.17
C THR A 147 -43.56 14.23 5.07
N ILE A 148 -43.16 13.06 5.55
CA ILE A 148 -43.96 12.27 6.52
C ILE A 148 -44.14 13.06 7.81
N ARG A 149 -43.05 13.61 8.37
CA ARG A 149 -43.09 14.35 9.64
C ARG A 149 -43.88 15.66 9.60
N ARG A 150 -44.06 16.29 8.43
CA ARG A 150 -44.85 17.53 8.28
C ARG A 150 -46.30 17.36 8.72
N CYS A 151 -46.85 16.15 8.65
CA CYS A 151 -48.22 15.83 9.06
C CYS A 151 -48.32 15.35 10.52
N ASN A 152 -47.19 15.24 11.22
CA ASN A 152 -47.14 14.67 12.57
C ASN A 152 -47.26 15.79 13.60
N VAL A 153 -48.32 15.72 14.42
CA VAL A 153 -48.58 16.65 15.52
C VAL A 153 -48.08 16.01 16.81
N ARG A 154 -47.28 16.76 17.58
CA ARG A 154 -46.84 16.33 18.91
C ARG A 154 -47.61 17.06 20.01
N ILE A 155 -48.28 16.29 20.86
CA ILE A 155 -48.97 16.80 22.05
C ILE A 155 -48.12 16.44 23.27
N ILE A 156 -47.83 17.41 24.12
CA ILE A 156 -47.00 17.24 25.32
C ILE A 156 -47.85 17.53 26.55
N GLY A 157 -47.61 16.80 27.64
CA GLY A 157 -48.27 17.03 28.93
C GLY A 157 -49.50 16.16 29.18
N ILE A 158 -49.79 15.19 28.31
CA ILE A 158 -50.79 14.15 28.58
C ILE A 158 -50.19 13.17 29.63
N PRO A 159 -50.84 12.92 30.77
CA PRO A 159 -50.34 11.98 31.77
C PRO A 159 -50.40 10.52 31.27
N GLU A 160 -49.53 9.68 31.79
CA GLU A 160 -49.37 8.32 31.29
C GLU A 160 -50.56 7.42 31.66
N GLY A 161 -51.18 6.77 30.67
CA GLY A 161 -52.27 5.80 30.88
C GLY A 161 -53.64 6.23 30.37
N GLU A 162 -53.90 7.54 30.22
CA GLU A 162 -55.19 8.06 29.73
C GLU A 162 -55.52 7.56 28.31
N GLU A 163 -54.52 7.44 27.46
CA GLU A 163 -54.69 6.97 26.08
C GLU A 163 -55.11 5.51 25.99
N LYS A 164 -54.89 4.71 27.05
CA LYS A 164 -55.26 3.28 27.09
C LYS A 164 -56.73 3.06 27.42
N GLU A 165 -57.33 3.99 28.14
CA GLU A 165 -58.73 3.91 28.59
C GLU A 165 -59.68 4.49 27.55
N ILE A 166 -59.34 5.64 26.97
CA ILE A 166 -60.22 6.39 26.05
C ILE A 166 -59.88 6.09 24.57
N GLY A 167 -58.68 5.60 24.31
CA GLY A 167 -58.13 5.44 22.97
C GLY A 167 -57.44 6.71 22.49
N ALA A 168 -56.25 6.53 21.92
CA ALA A 168 -55.34 7.59 21.50
C ALA A 168 -55.96 8.55 20.46
N GLU A 169 -56.71 8.03 19.49
CA GLU A 169 -57.41 8.84 18.49
C GLU A 169 -58.55 9.67 19.09
N SER A 170 -59.35 9.06 19.97
CA SER A 170 -60.48 9.73 20.65
C SER A 170 -59.99 10.88 21.52
N LEU A 171 -58.91 10.66 22.27
CA LEU A 171 -58.26 11.68 23.11
C LEU A 171 -57.78 12.86 22.26
N PHE A 172 -57.17 12.60 21.10
CA PHE A 172 -56.76 13.67 20.19
C PHE A 172 -57.96 14.50 19.69
N LYS A 173 -59.06 13.84 19.30
CA LYS A 173 -60.29 14.52 18.83
C LYS A 173 -60.92 15.39 19.91
N GLU A 174 -60.94 14.92 21.16
CA GLU A 174 -61.46 15.68 22.30
C GLU A 174 -60.62 16.94 22.55
N ILE A 175 -59.29 16.81 22.59
CA ILE A 175 -58.37 17.95 22.76
C ILE A 175 -58.57 19.00 21.65
N MET A 176 -58.72 18.55 20.40
CA MET A 176 -58.93 19.45 19.27
C MET A 176 -60.30 20.14 19.31
N ALA A 177 -61.36 19.44 19.69
CA ALA A 177 -62.71 20.02 19.79
C ALA A 177 -62.82 21.05 20.93
N GLU A 178 -62.15 20.80 22.06
CA GLU A 178 -62.15 21.72 23.20
C GLU A 178 -61.37 23.01 22.89
N ASN A 179 -60.18 22.89 22.29
CA ASN A 179 -59.28 24.03 22.11
C ASN A 179 -59.45 24.75 20.76
N PHE A 180 -59.81 24.01 19.70
CA PHE A 180 -59.90 24.52 18.32
C PHE A 180 -61.21 24.11 17.61
N PRO A 181 -62.38 24.46 18.16
CA PRO A 181 -63.67 23.98 17.66
C PRO A 181 -63.96 24.45 16.22
N ASN A 182 -63.41 25.58 15.77
CA ASN A 182 -63.57 26.05 14.39
C ASN A 182 -62.80 25.16 13.40
N LEU A 183 -61.60 24.72 13.77
CA LEU A 183 -60.73 23.89 12.93
C LEU A 183 -61.35 22.51 12.70
N VAL A 184 -61.98 21.95 13.73
CA VAL A 184 -62.70 20.67 13.65
C VAL A 184 -63.94 20.76 12.75
N ARG A 185 -64.61 21.92 12.68
CA ARG A 185 -65.81 22.10 11.83
C ARG A 185 -65.46 22.41 10.37
N GLU A 186 -64.32 23.05 10.13
CA GLU A 186 -63.90 23.50 8.80
C GLU A 186 -63.06 22.44 8.07
N MET A 187 -62.35 21.57 8.80
CA MET A 187 -61.54 20.50 8.22
C MET A 187 -62.05 19.12 8.63
N ASP A 188 -62.22 18.23 7.64
CA ASP A 188 -62.47 16.80 7.84
C ASP A 188 -61.20 16.12 8.37
N LEU A 189 -60.97 16.26 9.68
CA LEU A 189 -59.73 15.84 10.31
C LEU A 189 -59.71 14.32 10.49
N GLN A 190 -58.90 13.63 9.68
CA GLN A 190 -58.69 12.18 9.77
C GLN A 190 -57.34 11.91 10.44
N VAL A 191 -57.40 11.23 11.58
CA VAL A 191 -56.21 10.74 12.28
C VAL A 191 -55.87 9.37 11.69
N THR A 192 -54.67 9.22 11.15
CA THR A 192 -54.23 7.97 10.53
C THR A 192 -53.59 7.03 11.55
N GLU A 193 -52.79 7.59 12.46
CA GLU A 193 -52.16 6.84 13.54
C GLU A 193 -51.92 7.76 14.74
N ALA A 194 -52.01 7.22 15.95
CA ALA A 194 -51.96 8.00 17.17
C ALA A 194 -51.28 7.18 18.28
N ASN A 195 -50.03 7.53 18.64
CA ASN A 195 -49.19 6.73 19.54
C ASN A 195 -48.31 7.60 20.46
N ARG A 196 -48.03 7.08 21.67
CA ARG A 196 -46.99 7.65 22.56
C ARG A 196 -45.59 7.46 21.94
N SER A 197 -44.72 8.46 22.09
CA SER A 197 -43.34 8.44 21.59
C SER A 197 -42.33 8.64 22.74
N PRO A 198 -41.33 7.76 22.94
CA PRO A 198 -41.05 6.53 22.19
C PRO A 198 -42.00 5.38 22.58
N ASN A 199 -42.29 4.49 21.62
CA ASN A 199 -43.23 3.36 21.78
C ASN A 199 -42.72 2.23 22.72
N PHE A 200 -41.60 2.45 23.40
CA PHE A 200 -41.03 1.51 24.37
C PHE A 200 -40.68 2.24 25.67
N TYR A 201 -41.19 1.72 26.78
CA TYR A 201 -41.00 2.24 28.13
C TYR A 201 -39.51 2.19 28.54
N GLN A 202 -38.80 3.31 28.43
CA GLN A 202 -37.56 3.49 29.18
C GLN A 202 -37.93 3.84 30.62
N CYS A 203 -37.93 2.82 31.49
CA CYS A 203 -38.17 2.91 32.91
C CYS A 203 -37.03 3.72 33.59
N LYS A 204 -37.08 5.06 33.47
CA LYS A 204 -36.39 6.10 34.28
C LYS A 204 -36.51 7.50 33.66
N LYS A 205 -37.74 7.97 33.41
CA LYS A 205 -37.99 9.42 33.22
C LYS A 205 -39.14 9.82 34.15
N THR A 206 -38.91 10.81 35.02
CA THR A 206 -39.90 11.32 35.98
C THR A 206 -40.85 12.37 35.36
N ASN A 207 -40.86 12.51 34.03
CA ASN A 207 -41.65 13.51 33.30
C ASN A 207 -42.48 12.83 32.20
N SER A 208 -43.71 13.32 31.99
CA SER A 208 -44.66 12.88 30.95
C SER A 208 -44.00 12.76 29.57
N THR A 209 -44.17 11.60 28.92
CA THR A 209 -43.63 11.31 27.59
C THR A 209 -44.45 11.97 26.47
N PRO A 210 -43.80 12.58 25.44
CA PRO A 210 -44.50 13.22 24.32
C PRO A 210 -45.38 12.24 23.54
N TYR A 211 -46.56 12.71 23.14
CA TYR A 211 -47.50 11.99 22.30
C TYR A 211 -47.37 12.46 20.85
N SER A 212 -47.39 11.54 19.87
CA SER A 212 -47.35 11.87 18.44
C SER A 212 -48.57 11.28 17.73
N SER A 213 -49.27 12.09 16.94
CA SER A 213 -50.36 11.64 16.07
C SER A 213 -50.17 12.17 14.66
N GLU A 214 -50.49 11.35 13.67
CA GLU A 214 -50.44 11.70 12.26
C GLU A 214 -51.84 12.08 11.77
N ALA A 215 -51.96 13.24 11.13
CA ALA A 215 -53.23 13.74 10.60
C ALA A 215 -53.08 14.11 9.11
N SER A 216 -54.01 13.64 8.29
CA SER A 216 -54.02 13.94 6.85
C SER A 216 -55.00 15.07 6.52
N LYS A 217 -54.59 16.00 5.64
CA LYS A 217 -55.46 17.06 5.11
C LYS A 217 -56.05 16.61 3.77
N SER A 218 -57.37 16.65 3.61
CA SER A 218 -58.00 16.50 2.29
C SER A 218 -57.79 17.80 1.48
N GLN A 219 -57.18 17.70 0.30
CA GLN A 219 -56.93 18.86 -0.56
C GLN A 219 -58.22 19.19 -1.34
N ARG A 220 -58.98 20.19 -0.87
CA ARG A 220 -59.97 20.91 -1.69
C ARG A 220 -59.44 22.30 -2.01
N GLN A 221 -59.71 22.74 -3.24
CA GLN A 221 -59.15 23.94 -3.86
C GLN A 221 -59.40 25.21 -3.03
N GLY A 222 -58.35 26.04 -2.94
CA GLY A 222 -58.45 27.50 -3.00
C GLY A 222 -58.95 28.24 -1.77
N GLU A 223 -58.07 29.12 -1.27
CA GLU A 223 -58.34 30.34 -0.50
C GLU A 223 -58.26 30.31 1.04
N ASN A 224 -57.47 31.29 1.54
CA ASN A 224 -57.43 31.88 2.89
C ASN A 224 -56.47 31.33 3.95
N THR A 225 -55.15 31.45 3.69
CA THR A 225 -54.14 31.58 4.76
C THR A 225 -53.75 33.05 4.96
N LYS A 226 -54.54 33.80 5.75
CA LYS A 226 -54.12 35.09 6.32
C LYS A 226 -54.45 35.27 7.81
N ASP A 227 -55.33 34.45 8.39
CA ASP A 227 -55.74 34.60 9.81
C ASP A 227 -54.81 33.94 10.84
N SER A 228 -53.84 33.12 10.40
CA SER A 228 -52.96 32.40 11.33
C SER A 228 -51.75 33.21 11.82
N GLN A 229 -51.39 34.33 11.17
CA GLN A 229 -50.24 35.16 11.56
C GLN A 229 -50.58 36.30 12.54
N ALA A 230 -51.86 36.61 12.77
CA ALA A 230 -52.27 37.77 13.59
C ALA A 230 -52.43 37.48 15.10
N LYS A 231 -52.11 36.28 15.60
CA LYS A 231 -52.27 35.91 17.03
C LYS A 231 -50.98 35.44 17.71
N GLU A 232 -49.83 35.74 17.13
CA GLU A 232 -48.52 35.38 17.72
C GLU A 232 -48.08 36.30 18.88
N THR A 233 -48.89 37.29 19.28
CA THR A 233 -48.54 38.25 20.35
C THR A 233 -49.40 38.20 21.61
N ASN A 234 -50.18 37.13 21.85
CA ASN A 234 -50.92 36.97 23.11
C ASN A 234 -50.71 35.60 23.80
N LEU A 235 -49.54 35.00 23.62
CA LEU A 235 -49.13 33.81 24.38
C LEU A 235 -48.48 34.19 25.72
N GLN A 236 -49.22 34.92 26.55
CA GLN A 236 -48.86 35.12 27.96
C GLN A 236 -50.08 34.98 28.88
N ARG A 237 -50.91 33.97 28.61
CA ARG A 237 -51.82 33.41 29.63
C ARG A 237 -51.53 31.92 29.78
N ASN A 238 -51.14 31.58 31.01
CA ASN A 238 -50.60 30.29 31.44
C ASN A 238 -51.33 29.07 30.84
N PRO A 239 -50.66 28.24 30.00
CA PRO A 239 -51.24 27.00 29.47
C PRO A 239 -51.59 25.98 30.58
N HIS A 240 -50.94 26.09 31.73
CA HIS A 240 -51.24 25.30 32.93
C HIS A 240 -52.69 25.47 33.44
N GLN A 241 -53.34 26.60 33.19
CA GLN A 241 -54.68 26.88 33.72
C GLN A 241 -55.82 26.35 32.84
N ALA A 242 -55.55 26.01 31.58
CA ALA A 242 -56.51 25.38 30.67
C ALA A 242 -56.46 23.85 30.81
N ILE A 243 -55.25 23.28 30.77
CA ILE A 243 -55.02 21.83 30.91
C ILE A 243 -55.43 21.33 32.31
N SER A 244 -55.14 22.10 33.37
CA SER A 244 -55.59 21.78 34.73
C SER A 244 -57.12 21.78 34.88
N ARG A 245 -57.84 22.61 34.11
CA ARG A 245 -59.31 22.67 34.18
C ARG A 245 -59.99 21.48 33.50
N PHE A 246 -59.39 20.91 32.45
CA PHE A 246 -59.89 19.70 31.80
C PHE A 246 -59.71 18.47 32.72
N LEU A 247 -58.49 18.26 33.22
CA LEU A 247 -58.18 17.13 34.10
C LEU A 247 -58.98 17.18 35.42
N SER A 248 -59.20 18.37 35.98
CA SER A 248 -59.99 18.53 37.21
C SER A 248 -61.51 18.42 37.01
N ARG A 249 -62.02 18.57 35.77
CA ARG A 249 -63.46 18.43 35.51
C ARG A 249 -63.87 17.00 35.19
N ASN A 250 -62.97 16.21 34.61
CA ASN A 250 -63.28 14.87 34.15
C ASN A 250 -62.76 13.74 35.07
N PHE A 251 -61.80 14.00 35.97
CA PHE A 251 -61.12 12.93 36.71
C PHE A 251 -61.03 13.10 38.24
N THR A 252 -61.76 14.05 38.85
CA THR A 252 -62.03 13.99 40.30
C THR A 252 -63.42 13.40 40.55
N GLY A 253 -63.45 12.07 40.61
CA GLY A 253 -64.49 11.25 41.23
C GLY A 253 -63.83 10.31 42.22
#